data_AF-A0A0B6YF82-F1
#
_entry.id   AF-A0A0B6YF82-F1
#
_cell.length_a   1.000
_cell.length_b   1.000
_cell.length_c   1.000
_cell.angle_alpha   90.00
_cell.angle_beta   90.00
_cell.angle_gamma   90.00
#
_symmetry.space_group_name_H-M   'P 1'
#
loop_
_entity.id
_entity.type
_entity.pdbx_description
1 polymer ?
#
loop_
_entity_poly.entity_id
_entity_poly.type
_entity_poly.pdbx_seq_one_letter_code
_entity_poly.pdbx_strand_id
1 'polypeptide(L)'
;RLYAAGFPPLLDRNGEPPEVVDPHGQHLVSVVKEQTDPLQANEVIFQFLAYSREPDMNMSHAENPGQPATIFFSFQFYRFPQVTTERMLLSKAQNDLSSSPNAVPFILQRLNPDGSIMAGPPGLEVKYPVDPTYLKPGEIALFWQHLSHQTMHID
;
A
#
# COMPACT_ATOMS: atom_id res chain seq x y z
N ARG A 1 -11.02 3.15 -10.96
CA ARG A 1 -10.07 2.25 -11.65
C ARG A 1 -8.65 2.75 -11.38
N LEU A 2 -7.96 2.15 -10.39
CA LEU A 2 -6.64 2.59 -9.88
C LEU A 2 -5.54 2.64 -10.96
N TYR A 3 -5.62 1.75 -11.96
CA TYR A 3 -4.66 1.69 -13.06
C TYR A 3 -4.61 2.96 -13.92
N ALA A 4 -5.62 3.84 -13.86
CA ALA A 4 -5.64 5.11 -14.58
C ALA A 4 -4.86 6.22 -13.82
N ALA A 5 -4.39 5.95 -12.61
CA ALA A 5 -3.66 6.93 -11.80
C ALA A 5 -2.24 7.20 -12.29
N GLY A 6 -1.73 6.41 -13.25
CA GLY A 6 -0.40 6.63 -13.83
C GLY A 6 0.75 6.05 -13.03
N PHE A 7 0.49 5.07 -12.16
CA PHE A 7 1.57 4.29 -11.55
C PHE A 7 2.40 3.55 -12.61
N PRO A 8 3.70 3.36 -12.39
CA PRO A 8 4.53 2.52 -13.26
C PRO A 8 3.95 1.10 -13.39
N PRO A 9 4.12 0.44 -14.55
CA PRO A 9 3.76 -0.96 -14.69
C PRO A 9 4.64 -1.81 -13.77
N LEU A 10 4.02 -2.73 -13.04
CA LEU A 10 4.73 -3.72 -12.24
C LEU A 10 5.09 -4.88 -13.16
N LEU A 11 6.39 -5.13 -13.34
CA LEU A 11 6.92 -6.17 -14.23
C LEU A 11 7.99 -6.99 -13.50
N ASP A 12 8.05 -8.28 -13.79
CA ASP A 12 9.12 -9.16 -13.33
C ASP A 12 10.42 -8.94 -14.14
N ARG A 13 11.47 -9.71 -13.80
CA ARG A 13 12.76 -9.65 -14.51
C ARG A 13 12.72 -10.01 -16.00
N ASN A 14 11.64 -10.66 -16.45
CA ASN A 14 11.43 -11.02 -17.85
C ASN A 14 10.55 -9.97 -18.57
N GLY A 15 10.03 -8.97 -17.86
CA GLY A 15 9.13 -7.96 -18.41
C GLY A 15 7.66 -8.38 -18.37
N GLU A 16 7.31 -9.43 -17.61
CA GLU A 16 5.95 -9.94 -17.52
C GLU A 16 5.21 -9.35 -16.31
N PRO A 17 3.91 -9.01 -16.45
CA PRO A 17 3.12 -8.50 -15.33
C PRO A 17 2.85 -9.60 -14.29
N PRO A 18 2.67 -9.24 -13.01
CA PRO A 18 2.30 -10.20 -11.99
C PRO A 18 0.90 -10.78 -12.25
N GLU A 19 0.68 -12.01 -11.78
CA GLU A 19 -0.65 -12.60 -11.76
C GLU A 19 -1.59 -11.78 -10.88
N VAL A 20 -2.76 -11.43 -11.43
CA VAL A 20 -3.80 -10.70 -10.70
C VAL A 20 -4.66 -11.71 -9.95
N VAL A 21 -4.57 -11.67 -8.63
CA VAL A 21 -5.25 -12.60 -7.72
C VAL A 21 -6.48 -11.91 -7.11
N ASP A 22 -7.64 -12.56 -7.16
CA ASP A 22 -8.85 -12.07 -6.48
C ASP A 22 -8.72 -12.28 -4.96
N PRO A 23 -8.73 -11.23 -4.11
CA PRO A 23 -8.61 -11.39 -2.67
C PRO A 23 -9.73 -12.22 -2.03
N HIS A 24 -10.89 -12.35 -2.67
CA HIS A 24 -12.00 -13.18 -2.19
C HIS A 24 -11.99 -14.61 -2.75
N GLY A 25 -11.06 -14.91 -3.66
CA GLY A 25 -10.88 -16.24 -4.23
C GLY A 25 -10.22 -17.21 -3.25
N GLN A 26 -10.45 -18.51 -3.46
CA GLN A 26 -9.71 -19.57 -2.77
C GLN A 26 -8.41 -19.83 -3.51
N HIS A 27 -7.29 -19.39 -2.94
CA HIS A 27 -5.96 -19.59 -3.52
C HIS A 27 -5.18 -20.63 -2.72
N LEU A 28 -4.67 -21.63 -3.42
CA LEU A 28 -3.82 -22.66 -2.81
C LEU A 28 -2.37 -22.16 -2.78
N VAL A 29 -1.91 -21.78 -1.59
CA VAL A 29 -0.50 -21.45 -1.37
C VAL A 29 0.32 -22.75 -1.27
N SER A 30 1.31 -22.91 -2.15
CA SER A 30 2.21 -24.06 -2.12
C SER A 30 3.51 -23.71 -1.42
N VAL A 31 3.60 -24.01 -0.12
CA VAL A 31 4.82 -23.78 0.67
C VAL A 31 6.05 -24.51 0.08
N VAL A 32 5.84 -25.67 -0.54
CA VAL A 32 6.92 -26.42 -1.21
C VAL A 32 7.48 -25.63 -2.40
N LYS A 33 6.61 -25.00 -3.20
CA LYS A 33 7.04 -24.17 -4.34
C LYS A 33 7.92 -23.02 -3.85
N GLU A 34 7.47 -22.28 -2.84
CA GLU A 34 8.20 -21.15 -2.25
C GLU A 34 9.57 -21.57 -1.68
N GLN A 35 9.66 -22.75 -1.04
CA GLN A 35 10.92 -23.25 -0.50
C GLN A 35 11.93 -23.68 -1.57
N THR A 36 11.46 -24.10 -2.74
CA THR A 36 12.32 -24.56 -3.84
C THR A 36 12.68 -23.46 -4.85
N ASP A 37 12.13 -22.26 -4.70
CA ASP A 37 12.41 -21.16 -5.62
C ASP A 37 13.88 -20.71 -5.48
N PRO A 38 14.69 -20.67 -6.55
CA PRO A 38 16.04 -20.10 -6.46
C PRO A 38 16.05 -18.59 -6.14
N LEU A 39 14.95 -17.88 -6.37
CA LEU A 39 14.76 -16.49 -5.97
C LEU A 39 14.11 -16.39 -4.59
N GLN A 40 14.94 -16.19 -3.58
CA GLN A 40 14.48 -16.09 -2.21
C GLN A 40 14.31 -14.63 -1.73
N ALA A 41 14.89 -13.65 -2.43
CA ALA A 41 14.70 -12.24 -2.14
C ALA A 41 13.44 -11.73 -2.85
N ASN A 42 12.45 -11.34 -2.05
CA ASN A 42 11.15 -10.89 -2.53
C ASN A 42 10.99 -9.37 -2.31
N GLU A 43 10.08 -8.76 -3.07
CA GLU A 43 9.69 -7.36 -2.89
C GLU A 43 8.17 -7.30 -2.82
N VAL A 44 7.65 -6.55 -1.85
CA VAL A 44 6.23 -6.19 -1.78
C VAL A 44 6.10 -4.74 -2.20
N ILE A 45 5.20 -4.45 -3.13
CA ILE A 45 4.97 -3.11 -3.66
C ILE A 45 3.60 -2.62 -3.22
N PHE A 46 3.55 -1.48 -2.54
CA PHE A 46 2.32 -0.80 -2.16
C PHE A 46 2.10 0.42 -3.04
N GLN A 47 0.92 0.55 -3.62
CA GLN A 47 0.51 1.72 -4.40
C GLN A 47 -0.71 2.38 -3.74
N PHE A 48 -0.48 3.51 -3.08
CA PHE A 48 -1.51 4.29 -2.38
C PHE A 48 -1.99 5.44 -3.27
N LEU A 49 -3.27 5.46 -3.62
CA LEU A 49 -3.83 6.55 -4.43
C LEU A 49 -4.62 7.57 -3.60
N ALA A 50 -5.43 7.08 -2.68
CA ALA A 50 -6.41 7.89 -1.99
C ALA A 50 -6.64 7.42 -0.56
N TYR A 51 -7.10 8.35 0.26
CA TYR A 51 -7.45 8.12 1.66
C TYR A 51 -8.90 8.54 1.89
N SER A 52 -9.69 7.64 2.46
CA SER A 52 -11.03 7.94 2.94
C SER A 52 -11.13 7.60 4.41
N ARG A 53 -11.80 8.46 5.17
CA ARG A 53 -12.16 8.19 6.56
C ARG A 53 -13.68 8.06 6.62
N GLU A 54 -14.18 7.05 7.34
CA GLU A 54 -15.61 6.97 7.61
C GLU A 54 -16.04 8.21 8.42
N PRO A 55 -17.09 8.92 7.99
CA PRO A 55 -17.59 10.07 8.73
C PRO A 55 -18.09 9.59 10.10
N ASP A 56 -17.61 10.22 11.16
CA ASP A 56 -18.10 9.98 12.50
C ASP A 56 -19.58 10.40 12.54
N MET A 57 -20.50 9.45 12.68
CA MET A 57 -21.95 9.67 12.61
C MET A 57 -22.48 10.69 13.64
N ASN A 58 -21.65 11.05 14.63
CA ASN A 58 -21.98 11.97 15.71
C ASN A 58 -21.48 13.42 15.50
N MET A 59 -20.81 13.75 14.39
CA MET A 59 -20.35 15.13 14.13
C MET A 59 -21.14 15.80 13.00
N SER A 60 -21.79 16.92 13.33
CA SER A 60 -22.49 17.78 12.36
C SER A 60 -21.51 18.40 11.36
N HIS A 61 -21.97 18.53 10.10
CA HIS A 61 -21.25 18.97 8.89
C HIS A 61 -20.52 20.33 8.91
N ALA A 62 -20.47 21.03 10.04
CA ALA A 62 -19.73 22.28 10.18
C ALA A 62 -18.41 21.99 10.90
N GLU A 63 -17.35 21.88 10.11
CA GLU A 63 -15.95 21.79 10.55
C GLU A 63 -15.60 20.51 11.31
N ASN A 64 -15.02 19.53 10.60
CA ASN A 64 -14.43 18.35 11.21
C ASN A 64 -13.01 18.74 11.71
N PRO A 65 -12.81 19.15 12.99
CA PRO A 65 -11.63 19.90 13.43
C PRO A 65 -10.37 19.03 13.58
N GLY A 66 -10.40 17.79 13.08
CA GLY A 66 -9.35 16.78 13.26
C GLY A 66 -8.90 16.10 11.97
N GLN A 67 -9.25 16.61 10.79
CA GLN A 67 -8.75 16.05 9.53
C GLN A 67 -7.28 16.48 9.32
N PRO A 68 -6.33 15.53 9.22
CA PRO A 68 -4.94 15.89 8.98
C PRO A 68 -4.78 16.46 7.55
N ALA A 69 -4.01 17.54 7.39
CA ALA A 69 -3.67 18.06 6.06
C ALA A 69 -2.73 17.11 5.29
N THR A 70 -1.91 16.34 6.02
CA THR A 70 -0.97 15.38 5.46
C THR A 70 -1.00 14.07 6.23
N ILE A 71 -0.78 12.96 5.55
CA ILE A 71 -0.66 11.62 6.15
C ILE A 71 0.67 10.98 5.75
N PHE A 72 1.09 9.97 6.49
CA PHE A 72 2.16 9.06 6.11
C PHE A 72 1.76 7.67 6.58
N PHE A 73 2.32 6.64 5.97
CA PHE A 73 2.07 5.25 6.35
C PHE A 73 3.32 4.70 6.99
N SER A 74 3.13 3.91 8.04
CA SER A 74 4.19 3.08 8.61
C SER A 74 3.74 1.64 8.60
N PHE A 75 4.61 0.76 8.15
CA PHE A 75 4.30 -0.66 8.15
C PHE A 75 5.54 -1.45 8.53
N GLN A 76 5.28 -2.46 9.36
CA GLN A 76 6.24 -3.45 9.77
C GLN A 76 5.52 -4.78 9.76
N PHE A 77 6.12 -5.75 9.08
CA PHE A 77 5.57 -7.08 8.97
C PHE A 77 6.63 -8.09 9.41
N TYR A 78 6.20 -9.06 10.23
CA TYR A 78 7.08 -10.07 10.78
C TYR A 78 8.33 -9.47 11.46
N ARG A 79 9.53 -9.85 11.01
CA ARG A 79 10.84 -9.39 11.54
C ARG A 79 11.55 -8.43 10.60
N PHE A 80 10.90 -8.07 9.50
CA PHE A 80 11.50 -7.16 8.53
C PHE A 80 11.56 -5.74 9.12
N PRO A 81 12.52 -4.92 8.69
CA PRO A 81 12.61 -3.54 9.13
C PRO A 81 11.30 -2.78 8.88
N GLN A 82 10.96 -1.86 9.78
CA GLN A 82 9.85 -0.94 9.55
C GLN A 82 10.19 -0.03 8.36
N VAL A 83 9.20 0.20 7.49
CA VAL A 83 9.26 1.23 6.46
C VAL A 83 8.25 2.32 6.79
N THR A 84 8.65 3.57 6.57
CA THR A 84 7.83 4.75 6.81
C THR A 84 7.90 5.64 5.59
N THR A 85 6.74 6.05 5.10
CA THR A 85 6.66 6.85 3.87
C THR A 85 6.97 8.32 4.11
N GLU A 86 7.20 9.04 3.02
CA GLU A 86 7.09 10.51 3.04
C GLU A 86 5.67 10.95 3.44
N ARG A 87 5.55 12.21 3.88
CA ARG A 87 4.25 12.81 4.16
C ARG A 87 3.59 13.24 2.86
N MET A 88 2.36 12.78 2.66
CA MET A 88 1.54 13.02 1.49
C MET A 88 0.44 14.03 1.83
N LEU A 89 0.21 15.00 0.95
CA LEU A 89 -0.88 15.97 1.09
C LEU A 89 -2.22 15.32 0.74
N LEU A 90 -3.23 15.58 1.59
CA LEU A 90 -4.62 15.21 1.30
C LEU A 90 -5.27 16.29 0.44
N SER A 91 -5.36 16.05 -0.86
CA SER A 91 -6.08 16.94 -1.78
C SER A 91 -7.51 16.46 -2.00
N LYS A 92 -8.48 17.38 -2.12
CA LYS A 92 -9.84 17.00 -2.52
C LYS A 92 -9.80 16.48 -3.95
N ALA A 93 -10.54 15.41 -4.23
CA ALA A 93 -10.70 14.92 -5.59
C ALA A 93 -11.22 16.05 -6.49
N GLN A 94 -10.50 16.34 -7.56
CA GLN A 94 -10.73 17.50 -8.42
C GLN A 94 -11.89 17.29 -9.41
N ASN A 95 -12.45 16.08 -9.46
CA ASN A 95 -13.58 15.70 -10.31
C ASN A 95 -14.57 14.81 -9.53
N ASP A 96 -15.85 14.97 -9.84
CA ASP A 96 -17.04 14.23 -9.36
C ASP A 96 -16.94 12.70 -9.55
N LEU A 97 -16.05 12.05 -8.80
CA LEU A 97 -15.86 10.60 -8.82
C LEU A 97 -16.70 9.89 -7.74
N SER A 98 -17.57 10.59 -7.00
CA SER A 98 -18.43 9.98 -5.99
C SER A 98 -19.92 10.09 -6.32
N SER A 99 -20.60 8.95 -6.28
CA SER A 99 -22.07 8.85 -6.32
C SER A 99 -22.72 9.28 -4.99
N SER A 100 -21.91 9.57 -3.97
CA SER A 100 -22.32 9.98 -2.64
C SER A 100 -21.60 11.26 -2.20
N PRO A 101 -22.32 12.34 -1.83
CA PRO A 101 -21.72 13.61 -1.40
C PRO A 101 -20.91 13.54 -0.11
N ASN A 102 -21.09 12.49 0.70
CA ASN A 102 -20.60 12.42 2.08
C ASN A 102 -19.28 11.64 2.26
N ALA A 103 -18.73 11.04 1.21
CA ALA A 103 -17.50 10.25 1.29
C ALA A 103 -16.63 10.47 0.04
N VAL A 104 -16.16 11.70 -0.16
CA VAL A 104 -15.19 11.99 -1.22
C VAL A 104 -13.81 11.58 -0.71
N PRO A 105 -13.12 10.60 -1.32
CA PRO A 105 -11.77 10.24 -0.91
C PRO A 105 -10.79 11.38 -1.23
N PHE A 106 -9.82 11.58 -0.35
CA PHE A 106 -8.72 12.52 -0.57
C PHE A 106 -7.67 11.88 -1.45
N ILE A 107 -7.32 12.53 -2.55
CA ILE A 107 -6.25 12.10 -3.43
C ILE A 107 -4.92 12.47 -2.81
N LEU A 108 -4.01 11.51 -2.74
CA LEU A 108 -2.69 11.69 -2.16
C LEU A 108 -1.77 12.39 -3.16
N GLN A 109 -1.14 13.47 -2.73
CA GLN A 109 -0.19 14.24 -3.53
C GLN A 109 1.17 14.28 -2.85
N ARG A 110 2.23 14.02 -3.62
CA ARG A 110 3.61 14.14 -3.13
C ARG A 110 3.98 15.62 -3.00
N LEU A 111 4.86 15.92 -2.06
CA LEU A 111 5.35 17.27 -1.83
C LEU A 111 6.84 17.36 -2.15
N ASN A 112 7.24 18.46 -2.77
CA ASN A 112 8.65 18.83 -2.88
C ASN A 112 9.19 19.30 -1.51
N PRO A 113 10.52 19.35 -1.31
CA PRO A 113 11.12 19.84 -0.06
C PRO A 113 10.71 21.27 0.33
N ASP A 114 10.29 22.09 -0.64
CA ASP A 114 9.80 23.46 -0.43
C ASP A 114 8.30 23.53 -0.07
N GLY A 115 7.61 22.37 -0.01
CA GLY A 115 6.19 22.26 0.31
C GLY A 115 5.25 22.44 -0.90
N SER A 116 5.76 22.65 -2.10
CA SER A 116 4.95 22.67 -3.33
C SER A 116 4.51 21.27 -3.74
N ILE A 117 3.40 21.14 -4.47
CA ILE A 117 2.94 19.85 -5.01
C ILE A 117 3.93 19.38 -6.07
N MET A 118 4.42 18.15 -5.91
CA MET A 118 5.32 17.52 -6.87
C MET A 118 4.58 17.27 -8.19
N ALA A 119 5.19 17.64 -9.32
CA ALA A 119 4.62 17.39 -10.63
C ALA A 119 4.62 15.88 -10.94
N GLY A 120 3.50 15.37 -11.45
CA GLY A 120 3.37 13.98 -11.84
C GLY A 120 2.00 13.39 -11.54
N PRO A 121 1.82 12.08 -11.78
CA PRO A 121 0.63 11.37 -11.34
C PRO A 121 0.49 11.41 -9.80
N PRO A 122 -0.75 11.46 -9.27
CA PRO A 122 -1.00 11.38 -7.85
C PRO A 122 -0.69 9.98 -7.30
N GLY A 123 -0.58 9.90 -5.97
CA GLY A 123 -0.33 8.68 -5.24
C GLY A 123 1.13 8.46 -4.89
N LEU A 124 1.38 7.33 -4.24
CA LEU A 124 2.68 6.92 -3.75
C LEU A 124 2.89 5.44 -3.98
N GLU A 125 4.00 5.08 -4.61
CA GLU A 125 4.50 3.71 -4.66
C GLU A 125 5.60 3.53 -3.61
N VAL A 126 5.53 2.45 -2.85
CA VAL A 126 6.52 2.10 -1.84
C VAL A 126 6.94 0.65 -2.04
N LYS A 127 8.26 0.44 -2.08
CA LYS A 127 8.88 -0.88 -2.18
C LYS A 127 9.31 -1.35 -0.80
N TYR A 128 8.89 -2.54 -0.42
CA TYR A 128 9.20 -3.18 0.85
C TYR A 128 10.03 -4.44 0.60
N PRO A 129 11.35 -4.42 0.90
CA PRO A 129 12.21 -5.56 0.67
C PRO A 129 11.90 -6.66 1.69
N VAL A 130 11.60 -7.85 1.18
CA VAL A 130 11.41 -9.09 1.95
C VAL A 130 12.64 -9.96 1.69
N ASP A 131 13.73 -9.60 2.35
CA ASP A 131 15.03 -10.25 2.20
C ASP A 131 15.25 -11.30 3.31
N PRO A 132 15.49 -12.58 2.96
CA PRO A 132 15.77 -13.65 3.92
C PRO A 132 16.91 -13.37 4.90
N THR A 133 17.81 -12.43 4.61
CA THR A 133 18.89 -12.01 5.52
C THR A 133 18.37 -11.38 6.82
N TYR A 134 17.12 -10.87 6.83
CA TYR A 134 16.45 -10.40 8.05
C TYR A 134 15.86 -11.53 8.91
N LEU A 135 15.83 -12.76 8.38
CA LEU A 135 15.34 -13.95 9.07
C LEU A 135 16.48 -14.70 9.76
N LYS A 136 16.17 -15.36 10.87
CA LYS A 136 17.10 -16.30 11.51
C LYS A 136 17.22 -17.59 10.68
N PRO A 137 18.34 -18.32 10.78
CA PRO A 137 18.47 -19.64 10.16
C PRO A 137 17.30 -20.57 10.56
N GLY A 138 16.63 -21.15 9.57
CA GLY A 138 15.47 -22.03 9.76
C GLY A 138 14.12 -21.33 9.97
N GLU A 139 14.09 -20.00 10.07
CA GLU A 139 12.86 -19.23 10.34
C GLU A 139 11.97 -19.05 9.09
N ILE A 140 12.49 -19.34 7.89
CA ILE A 140 11.76 -19.12 6.63
C ILE A 140 10.47 -19.94 6.52
N ALA A 141 10.43 -21.17 7.06
CA ALA A 141 9.22 -21.98 7.08
C ALA A 141 8.16 -21.38 8.02
N LEU A 142 8.58 -20.81 9.15
CA LEU A 142 7.70 -20.09 10.07
C LEU A 142 7.18 -18.80 9.44
N PHE A 143 8.00 -18.13 8.63
CA PHE A 143 7.60 -16.97 7.86
C PHE A 143 6.49 -17.30 6.85
N TRP A 144 6.62 -18.38 6.08
CA TRP A 144 5.57 -18.82 5.15
C TRP A 144 4.28 -19.20 5.87
N GLN A 145 4.38 -19.89 7.00
CA GLN A 145 3.23 -20.17 7.84
C GLN A 145 2.61 -18.89 8.40
N HIS A 146 3.40 -17.88 8.76
CA HIS A 146 2.87 -16.60 9.22
C HIS A 146 2.08 -15.91 8.11
N LEU A 147 2.62 -15.86 6.88
CA LEU A 147 1.93 -15.31 5.70
C LEU A 147 0.60 -16.00 5.38
N SER A 148 0.49 -17.31 5.62
CA SER A 148 -0.75 -18.04 5.33
C SER A 148 -1.88 -17.80 6.34
N HIS A 149 -1.59 -17.21 7.50
CA HIS A 149 -2.56 -17.02 8.58
C HIS A 149 -2.80 -15.56 8.98
N GLN A 150 -1.84 -14.68 8.69
CA GLN A 150 -1.88 -13.30 9.17
C GLN A 150 -2.16 -12.31 8.05
N THR A 151 -2.96 -11.30 8.38
CA THR A 151 -3.21 -10.16 7.51
C THR A 151 -2.21 -9.07 7.85
N MET A 152 -1.66 -8.40 6.84
CA MET A 152 -0.85 -7.22 7.06
C MET A 152 -1.76 -6.05 7.44
N HIS A 153 -1.49 -5.43 8.58
CA HIS A 153 -2.13 -4.19 9.00
C HIS A 153 -1.27 -2.99 8.55
N ILE A 154 -1.92 -1.96 8.02
CA ILE A 154 -1.31 -0.70 7.63
C ILE A 154 -1.98 0.39 8.50
N ASP A 155 -1.17 1.04 9.34
CA ASP A 155 -1.61 2.11 10.25
C ASP A 155 -1.25 3.50 9.71
#